data_AF-A0A257WYI4-F1
#
_entry.id   AF-A0A257WYI4-F1
#
_cell.length_a   1.000
_cell.length_b   1.000
_cell.length_c   1.000
_cell.angle_alpha   90.00
_cell.angle_beta   90.00
_cell.angle_gamma   90.00
#
_symmetry.space_group_name_H-M   'P 1'
#
loop_
_entity.id
_entity.type
_entity.pdbx_description
1 polymer ?
#
loop_
_entity_poly.entity_id
_entity_poly.type
_entity_poly.pdbx_seq_one_letter_code
_entity_poly.pdbx_strand_id
1 'polypeptide(L)'
;MTHITRRALGLAAALALALSVAAQAEGRWVGTWASAQQVPEERNALPADALNDSTLRQIVRVTIGGERLRVRVSNVFGTTPLRVTAARVARPLSNDAPAIDPATD
;
A
#
# COMPACT_ATOMS: atom_id res chain seq x y z
N MET A 1 -26.12 -43.72 14.15
CA MET A 1 -24.81 -43.05 14.03
C MET A 1 -24.54 -42.39 12.67
N THR A 2 -25.47 -42.43 11.71
CA THR A 2 -25.32 -41.88 10.34
C THR A 2 -25.90 -40.47 10.14
N HIS A 3 -26.81 -40.02 11.03
CA HIS A 3 -27.40 -38.68 10.96
C HIS A 3 -26.49 -37.58 11.52
N ILE A 4 -25.60 -37.90 12.46
CA ILE A 4 -24.65 -36.96 13.07
C ILE A 4 -23.55 -36.56 12.07
N THR A 5 -23.03 -37.53 11.31
CA THR A 5 -22.03 -37.30 10.26
C THR A 5 -22.55 -36.46 9.09
N ARG A 6 -23.82 -36.67 8.68
CA ARG A 6 -24.46 -35.84 7.64
C ARG A 6 -24.68 -34.38 8.09
N ARG A 7 -25.07 -34.17 9.35
CA ARG A 7 -25.25 -32.82 9.92
C ARG A 7 -23.92 -32.07 10.10
N ALA A 8 -22.89 -32.77 10.57
CA ALA A 8 -21.55 -32.21 10.72
C ALA A 8 -20.96 -31.79 9.36
N LEU A 9 -21.14 -32.59 8.31
CA LEU A 9 -20.68 -32.27 6.96
C LEU A 9 -21.42 -31.07 6.36
N GLY A 10 -22.72 -30.95 6.59
CA GLY A 10 -23.51 -29.79 6.16
C GLY A 10 -23.10 -28.48 6.84
N LEU A 11 -22.82 -28.52 8.15
CA LEU A 11 -22.35 -27.34 8.89
C LEU A 11 -20.94 -26.90 8.44
N ALA A 12 -20.03 -27.86 8.22
CA ALA A 12 -18.69 -27.58 7.72
C ALA A 12 -18.72 -26.95 6.31
N ALA A 13 -19.57 -27.45 5.42
CA ALA A 13 -19.74 -26.87 4.08
C ALA A 13 -20.33 -25.45 4.11
N ALA A 14 -21.33 -25.21 4.96
CA ALA A 14 -21.92 -23.87 5.12
C ALA A 14 -20.91 -22.87 5.69
N LEU A 15 -20.10 -23.28 6.67
CA LEU A 15 -19.03 -22.45 7.22
C LEU A 15 -17.95 -22.13 6.18
N ALA A 16 -17.51 -23.13 5.40
CA ALA A 16 -16.53 -22.92 4.33
C ALA A 16 -17.03 -21.97 3.24
N LEU A 17 -18.32 -22.07 2.86
CA LEU A 17 -18.94 -21.15 1.92
C LEU A 17 -19.03 -19.73 2.49
N ALA A 18 -19.45 -19.58 3.76
CA ALA A 18 -19.53 -18.27 4.42
C ALA A 18 -18.16 -17.59 4.53
N LEU A 19 -17.10 -18.34 4.87
CA LEU A 19 -15.73 -17.83 4.92
C LEU A 19 -15.22 -17.41 3.53
N SER A 20 -15.58 -18.16 2.48
CA SER A 20 -15.20 -17.83 1.10
C SER A 20 -15.86 -16.52 0.64
N VAL A 21 -17.15 -16.34 0.92
CA VAL A 21 -17.88 -15.09 0.61
C VAL A 21 -17.31 -13.90 1.37
N ALA A 22 -16.98 -14.07 2.65
CA ALA A 22 -16.35 -13.02 3.46
C ALA A 22 -14.96 -12.62 2.91
N ALA A 23 -14.15 -13.60 2.49
CA ALA A 23 -12.85 -13.33 1.86
C ALA A 23 -12.97 -12.62 0.51
N GLN A 24 -14.01 -12.92 -0.28
CA GLN A 24 -14.30 -12.24 -1.55
C GLN A 24 -14.84 -10.81 -1.36
N ALA A 25 -15.42 -10.50 -0.20
CA ALA A 25 -15.86 -9.15 0.14
C ALA A 25 -14.68 -8.20 0.43
N GLU A 26 -13.48 -8.73 0.66
CA GLU A 26 -12.27 -7.92 0.66
C GLU A 26 -11.98 -7.47 -0.78
N GLY A 27 -12.27 -6.21 -1.07
CA GLY A 27 -12.03 -5.62 -2.39
C GLY A 27 -10.61 -5.92 -2.91
N ARG A 28 -10.49 -6.18 -4.21
CA ARG A 28 -9.21 -6.50 -4.85
C ARG A 28 -8.33 -5.26 -4.94
N TRP A 29 -7.10 -5.35 -4.44
CA TRP A 29 -6.09 -4.33 -4.67
C TRP A 29 -5.64 -4.34 -6.13
N VAL A 30 -5.63 -3.16 -6.74
CA VAL A 30 -5.12 -2.94 -8.09
C VAL A 30 -4.04 -1.87 -8.05
N GLY A 31 -3.01 -2.04 -8.87
CA GLY A 31 -1.93 -1.06 -9.00
C GLY A 31 -2.42 0.15 -9.80
N THR A 32 -2.41 1.34 -9.21
CA THR A 32 -2.72 2.59 -9.91
C THR A 32 -1.48 3.35 -10.38
N TRP A 33 -0.32 3.10 -9.79
CA TRP A 33 0.95 3.73 -10.12
C TRP A 33 2.09 2.88 -9.53
N ALA A 34 3.26 2.90 -10.16
CA ALA A 34 4.48 2.31 -9.64
C ALA A 34 5.71 3.08 -10.14
N SER A 35 6.80 3.01 -9.38
CA SER A 35 8.12 3.46 -9.84
C SER A 35 8.96 2.28 -10.33
N ALA A 36 9.74 2.52 -11.38
CA ALA A 36 10.78 1.60 -11.82
C ALA A 36 11.96 1.68 -10.84
N GLN A 37 12.01 0.72 -9.91
CA GLN A 37 13.05 0.66 -8.88
C GLN A 37 14.42 0.43 -9.55
N GLN A 38 15.40 1.28 -9.22
CA GLN A 38 16.76 1.21 -9.75
C GLN A 38 17.77 1.71 -8.71
N VAL A 39 19.02 1.24 -8.81
CA VAL A 39 20.15 1.87 -8.11
C VAL A 39 20.55 3.11 -8.92
N PRO A 40 20.62 4.31 -8.31
CA PRO A 40 20.99 5.52 -9.03
C PRO A 40 22.45 5.44 -9.47
N GLU A 41 22.74 5.90 -10.69
CA GLU A 41 24.12 6.13 -11.13
C GLU A 41 24.69 7.40 -10.49
N GLU A 42 26.02 7.55 -10.52
CA GLU A 42 26.76 8.57 -9.76
C GLU A 42 26.25 10.00 -9.95
N ARG A 43 25.85 10.41 -11.16
CA ARG A 43 25.36 11.77 -11.45
C ARG A 43 23.95 12.03 -10.92
N ASN A 44 23.17 10.98 -10.66
CA ASN A 44 21.84 11.04 -10.08
C ASN A 44 21.82 10.63 -8.61
N ALA A 45 22.96 10.23 -8.04
CA ALA A 45 23.07 9.87 -6.64
C ALA A 45 22.97 11.13 -5.77
N LEU A 46 22.10 11.08 -4.76
CA LEU A 46 22.07 12.08 -3.71
C LEU A 46 23.30 11.92 -2.81
N PRO A 47 23.76 12.99 -2.14
CA PRO A 47 24.69 12.87 -1.03
C PRO A 47 24.19 11.85 0.00
N ALA A 48 25.10 11.10 0.62
CA ALA A 48 24.75 9.97 1.48
C ALA A 48 23.83 10.34 2.66
N ASP A 49 23.89 11.58 3.13
CA ASP A 49 23.13 12.13 4.23
C ASP A 49 21.93 12.99 3.82
N ALA A 50 21.67 13.14 2.52
CA ALA A 50 20.65 14.07 2.00
C ALA A 50 19.22 13.75 2.47
N LEU A 51 18.97 12.53 2.94
CA LEU A 51 17.66 12.10 3.46
C LEU A 51 17.67 11.85 4.98
N ASN A 52 18.77 12.14 5.68
CA ASN A 52 18.78 12.10 7.14
C ASN A 52 17.88 13.20 7.68
N ASP A 53 17.00 12.84 8.62
CA ASP A 53 16.01 13.73 9.26
C ASP A 53 15.23 14.61 8.26
N SER A 54 14.98 14.05 7.08
CA SER A 54 14.34 14.75 5.98
C SER A 54 12.96 14.20 5.68
N THR A 55 12.08 15.06 5.14
CA THR A 55 10.77 14.66 4.64
C THR A 55 10.79 14.63 3.11
N LEU A 56 10.60 13.45 2.53
CA LEU A 56 10.40 13.31 1.08
C LEU A 56 8.93 13.58 0.73
N ARG A 57 8.68 14.50 -0.20
CA ARG A 57 7.35 14.77 -0.78
C ARG A 57 7.30 14.27 -2.22
N GLN A 58 6.28 13.46 -2.53
CA GLN A 58 6.01 12.99 -3.89
C GLN A 58 4.56 13.25 -4.25
N ILE A 59 4.33 13.91 -5.39
CA ILE A 59 3.00 14.08 -5.97
C ILE A 59 2.81 12.95 -6.98
N VAL A 60 1.89 12.04 -6.68
CA VAL A 60 1.60 10.86 -7.52
C VAL A 60 0.25 11.05 -8.21
N ARG A 61 0.25 10.93 -9.54
CA ARG A 61 -1.00 10.88 -10.32
C ARG A 61 -1.50 9.44 -10.39
N VAL A 62 -2.67 9.20 -9.81
CA VAL A 62 -3.36 7.91 -9.88
C VAL A 62 -4.14 7.80 -11.19
N THR A 63 -4.06 6.66 -11.86
CA THR A 63 -4.86 6.30 -13.05
C THR A 63 -6.17 5.60 -12.70
N ILE A 64 -6.22 4.85 -11.59
CA ILE A 64 -7.39 4.12 -11.08
C ILE A 64 -7.61 4.55 -9.62
N GLY A 65 -8.79 5.11 -9.33
CA GLY A 65 -9.17 5.54 -7.98
C GLY A 65 -9.80 4.43 -7.13
N GLY A 66 -10.17 4.77 -5.90
CA GLY A 66 -10.89 3.90 -4.97
C GLY A 66 -11.09 4.57 -3.61
N GLU A 67 -11.84 3.93 -2.71
CA GLU A 67 -12.11 4.44 -1.36
C GLU A 67 -10.94 4.23 -0.38
N ARG A 68 -10.01 3.33 -0.73
CA ARG A 68 -8.86 2.99 0.10
C ARG A 68 -7.59 3.10 -0.72
N LEU A 69 -6.53 3.59 -0.07
CA LEU A 69 -5.18 3.63 -0.61
C LEU A 69 -4.27 2.68 0.16
N ARG A 70 -3.34 2.05 -0.55
CA ARG A 70 -2.22 1.30 0.03
C ARG A 70 -0.92 1.82 -0.55
N VAL A 71 -0.06 2.34 0.32
CA VAL A 71 1.30 2.77 -0.05
C VAL A 71 2.28 1.67 0.32
N ARG A 72 3.13 1.28 -0.65
CA ARG A 72 4.23 0.33 -0.41
C ARG A 72 5.56 1.05 -0.58
N VAL A 73 6.30 1.17 0.52
CA VAL A 73 7.69 1.63 0.51
C VAL A 73 8.61 0.42 0.36
N SER A 74 9.63 0.54 -0.49
CA SER A 74 10.57 -0.54 -0.79
C SER A 74 11.99 -0.12 -0.41
N ASN A 75 12.71 -1.02 0.25
CA ASN A 75 14.15 -0.90 0.52
C ASN A 75 14.92 -2.04 -0.19
N VAL A 76 14.48 -2.41 -1.40
CA VAL A 76 14.93 -3.62 -2.10
C VAL A 76 16.43 -3.64 -2.44
N PHE A 77 17.05 -2.46 -2.62
CA PHE A 77 18.48 -2.32 -2.89
C PHE A 77 19.27 -1.77 -1.68
N GLY A 78 18.62 -1.51 -0.55
CA GLY A 78 19.27 -0.99 0.64
C GLY A 78 20.11 -2.06 1.34
N THR A 79 21.27 -1.66 1.87
CA THR A 79 22.15 -2.54 2.66
C THR A 79 21.91 -2.42 4.17
N THR A 80 21.13 -1.42 4.59
CA THR A 80 20.73 -1.20 5.99
C THR A 80 19.21 -1.05 6.09
N PRO A 81 18.61 -1.27 7.28
CA PRO A 81 17.18 -1.03 7.48
C PRO A 81 16.78 0.42 7.15
N LEU A 82 15.68 0.59 6.41
CA LEU A 82 15.05 1.90 6.18
C LEU A 82 14.20 2.29 7.38
N ARG A 83 14.51 3.40 8.04
CA ARG A 83 13.70 3.95 9.14
C ARG A 83 12.74 5.01 8.61
N VAL A 84 11.44 4.75 8.70
CA VAL A 84 10.38 5.72 8.42
C VAL A 84 9.73 6.11 9.73
N THR A 85 9.84 7.39 10.12
CA THR A 85 9.29 7.89 11.39
C THR A 85 7.79 8.18 11.30
N ALA A 86 7.34 8.67 10.15
CA ALA A 86 5.94 8.90 9.84
C ALA A 86 5.72 8.83 8.32
N ALA A 87 4.50 8.50 7.93
CA ALA A 87 4.04 8.59 6.54
C ALA A 87 2.65 9.22 6.56
N ARG A 88 2.39 10.15 5.63
CA ARG A 88 1.08 10.78 5.46
C ARG A 88 0.74 10.91 3.99
N VAL A 89 -0.57 11.02 3.70
CA VAL A 89 -1.10 11.20 2.36
C VAL A 89 -2.19 12.24 2.43
N ALA A 90 -2.03 13.30 1.65
CA ALA A 90 -2.98 14.38 1.53
C ALA A 90 -3.11 14.77 0.06
N ARG A 91 -4.22 15.44 -0.29
CA ARG A 91 -4.38 16.01 -1.62
C ARG A 91 -3.43 17.20 -1.80
N PRO A 92 -2.76 17.35 -2.96
CA PRO A 92 -1.96 18.53 -3.24
C PRO A 92 -2.87 19.75 -3.51
N LEU A 93 -2.42 20.96 -3.17
CA LEU A 93 -3.10 22.20 -3.58
C LEU A 93 -2.88 22.52 -5.07
N SER A 94 -1.71 22.15 -5.61
CA SER A 94 -1.36 22.25 -7.03
C SER A 94 -0.38 21.13 -7.41
N ASN A 95 -0.25 20.83 -8.71
CA ASN A 95 0.61 19.75 -9.19
C ASN A 95 2.10 20.12 -9.26
N ASP A 96 2.43 21.40 -9.12
CA ASP A 96 3.76 21.99 -9.34
C ASP A 96 4.40 22.54 -8.05
N ALA A 97 3.69 22.48 -6.92
CA ALA A 97 4.16 22.98 -5.64
C ALA A 97 4.00 21.92 -4.54
N PRO A 98 4.83 21.95 -3.48
CA PRO A 98 4.83 20.91 -2.44
C PRO A 98 3.68 21.02 -1.43
N ALA A 99 2.82 22.04 -1.55
CA ALA A 99 1.78 22.33 -0.59
C ALA A 99 0.60 21.34 -0.68
N ILE A 100 0.10 20.92 0.49
CA ILE A 100 -1.03 19.99 0.63
C ILE A 100 -2.26 20.73 1.15
N ASP A 101 -3.46 20.18 0.89
CA ASP A 101 -4.70 20.55 1.56
C ASP A 101 -4.69 19.92 2.98
N PRO A 102 -4.50 20.72 4.05
CA PRO A 102 -4.36 20.18 5.40
C PRO A 102 -5.63 19.50 5.92
N ALA A 103 -6.79 19.77 5.31
CA ALA A 103 -8.05 19.10 5.68
C ALA A 103 -8.10 17.63 5.23
N THR A 104 -7.09 17.16 4.47
CA THR A 104 -7.03 15.80 3.92
C THR A 104 -5.84 14.98 4.39
N ASP A 105 -5.08 15.48 5.37
CA ASP A 105 -3.92 14.81 5.97
C ASP A 105 -4.27 13.89 7.15
#